data_AF-A0A8D8WWC5-F1
#
_entry.id   AF-A0A8D8WWC5-F1
#
_cell.length_a   1.000
_cell.length_b   1.000
_cell.length_c   1.000
_cell.angle_alpha   90.00
_cell.angle_beta   90.00
_cell.angle_gamma   90.00
#
_symmetry.space_group_name_H-M   'P 1'
#
loop_
_entity.id
_entity.type
_entity.pdbx_description
1 polymer ?
#
loop_
_entity_poly.entity_id
_entity_poly.type
_entity_poly.pdbx_seq_one_letter_code
_entity_poly.pdbx_strand_id
1 'polypeptide(L)'
;FFVVLPFIFFPPPPPPPLLPPLFFFFFFFFLRNKFVTFLSSFLLIMSDIDVLAKMRSRFYDRLSECIEQKSSNHLYISDGKYKELIKEVREAKAEEKKKTIHYRRLKRFDIMTVDNQDKLIVPIATEGASVLYYVPYEELFDVINETHISVGHGGRNRILAEAGRKYKNVSSEAVLIYLRLCEACEKKQKSTTKKNYL
;
A
#
# COMPACT_ATOMS: atom_id res chain seq x y z
N PHE A 1 55.65 50.89 -28.03
CA PHE A 1 56.07 51.40 -26.72
C PHE A 1 54.89 51.29 -25.77
N PHE A 2 55.02 50.44 -24.74
CA PHE A 2 54.01 50.22 -23.69
C PHE A 2 53.85 51.48 -22.82
N VAL A 3 52.61 51.84 -22.50
CA VAL A 3 52.30 52.73 -21.37
C VAL A 3 51.45 51.93 -20.39
N VAL A 4 52.06 51.58 -19.26
CA VAL A 4 51.44 50.91 -18.11
C VAL A 4 50.80 51.98 -17.24
N LEU A 5 49.52 51.85 -16.93
CA LEU A 5 48.86 52.61 -15.85
C LEU A 5 48.57 51.67 -14.66
N PRO A 6 48.79 52.13 -13.41
CA PRO A 6 48.94 51.28 -12.24
C PRO A 6 47.62 50.79 -11.63
N PHE A 7 47.63 49.53 -11.18
CA PHE A 7 46.60 48.91 -10.36
C PHE A 7 46.48 49.61 -8.99
N ILE A 8 45.27 50.07 -8.66
CA ILE A 8 44.91 50.60 -7.33
C ILE A 8 44.69 49.41 -6.39
N PHE A 9 45.50 49.31 -5.32
CA PHE A 9 45.35 48.34 -4.24
C PHE A 9 44.33 48.87 -3.22
N PHE A 10 43.21 48.17 -3.01
CA PHE A 10 42.33 48.39 -1.86
C PHE A 10 42.76 47.47 -0.70
N PRO A 11 42.85 47.96 0.54
CA PRO A 11 43.18 47.11 1.70
C PRO A 11 42.00 46.19 2.07
N PRO A 12 42.27 44.98 2.61
CA PRO A 12 41.23 44.03 2.97
C PRO A 12 40.41 44.49 4.19
N PRO A 13 39.12 44.10 4.28
CA PRO A 13 38.26 44.49 5.39
C PRO A 13 38.65 43.81 6.71
N PRO A 14 38.33 44.44 7.86
CA PRO A 14 38.70 43.91 9.17
C PRO A 14 37.89 42.66 9.54
N PRO A 15 38.47 41.75 10.34
CA PRO A 15 37.82 40.50 10.73
C PRO A 15 36.67 40.74 11.74
N PRO A 16 35.61 39.90 11.71
CA PRO A 16 34.44 40.05 12.57
C PRO A 16 34.73 39.69 14.04
N PRO A 17 33.94 40.23 14.99
CA PRO A 17 34.18 40.04 16.42
C PRO A 17 33.84 38.63 16.90
N LEU A 18 34.69 38.09 17.77
CA LEU A 18 34.54 36.76 18.37
C LEU A 18 33.56 36.79 19.55
N LEU A 19 32.45 36.07 19.45
CA LEU A 19 31.47 35.88 20.53
C LEU A 19 31.95 34.84 21.58
N PRO A 20 31.56 34.96 22.87
CA PRO A 20 32.05 34.09 23.93
C PRO A 20 31.46 32.66 23.89
N PRO A 21 32.25 31.63 24.28
CA PRO A 21 32.00 30.22 23.99
C PRO A 21 30.86 29.55 24.77
N LEU A 22 30.29 30.18 25.79
CA LEU A 22 29.36 29.50 26.72
C LEU A 22 27.89 29.52 26.28
N PHE A 23 27.49 30.41 25.36
CA PHE A 23 26.13 30.41 24.80
C PHE A 23 25.91 29.28 23.77
N PHE A 24 27.00 28.74 23.21
CA PHE A 24 26.97 27.64 22.24
C PHE A 24 26.72 26.27 22.89
N PHE A 25 27.07 26.06 24.16
CA PHE A 25 26.97 24.73 24.77
C PHE A 25 25.53 24.30 25.11
N PHE A 26 24.68 25.23 25.55
CA PHE A 26 23.29 24.90 25.88
C PHE A 26 22.40 24.73 24.64
N PHE A 27 22.67 25.46 23.56
CA PHE A 27 21.90 25.36 22.32
C PHE A 27 22.19 24.04 21.57
N PHE A 28 23.43 23.54 21.62
CA PHE A 28 23.80 22.27 20.97
C PHE A 28 23.32 21.02 21.71
N PHE A 29 23.18 21.06 23.04
CA PHE A 29 22.68 19.89 23.78
C PHE A 29 21.17 19.65 23.57
N PHE A 30 20.39 20.73 23.43
CA PHE A 30 18.93 20.63 23.26
C PHE A 30 18.53 20.25 21.82
N LEU A 31 19.27 20.71 20.79
CA LEU A 31 19.04 20.27 19.40
C LEU A 31 19.54 18.86 19.13
N ARG A 32 20.59 18.37 19.81
CA ARG A 32 21.11 17.01 19.59
C ARG A 32 20.13 15.93 20.03
N ASN A 33 19.39 16.15 21.12
CA ASN A 33 18.49 15.11 21.65
C ASN A 33 17.23 14.92 20.78
N LYS A 34 16.66 15.99 20.21
CA LYS A 34 15.52 15.88 19.28
C LYS A 34 15.94 15.38 17.89
N PHE A 35 17.15 15.69 17.41
CA PHE A 35 17.63 15.20 16.11
C PHE A 35 17.97 13.71 16.13
N VAL A 36 18.55 13.19 17.23
CA VAL A 36 18.89 11.76 17.36
C VAL A 36 17.63 10.89 17.43
N THR A 37 16.60 11.30 18.18
CA THR A 37 15.31 10.59 18.19
C THR A 37 14.57 10.68 16.86
N PHE A 38 14.73 11.80 16.14
CA PHE A 38 14.16 11.97 14.80
C PHE A 38 14.86 11.06 13.79
N LEU A 39 16.19 10.99 13.82
CA LEU A 39 16.98 10.13 12.94
C LEU A 39 16.78 8.64 13.25
N SER A 40 16.63 8.26 14.52
CA SER A 40 16.35 6.87 14.91
C SER A 40 14.93 6.44 14.51
N SER A 41 13.93 7.32 14.72
CA SER A 41 12.56 7.07 14.26
C SER A 41 12.49 7.01 12.74
N PHE A 42 13.19 7.89 12.04
CA PHE A 42 13.29 7.91 10.58
C PHE A 42 13.98 6.65 10.03
N LEU A 43 15.07 6.20 10.64
CA LEU A 43 15.79 4.99 10.25
C LEU A 43 14.95 3.72 10.46
N LEU A 44 14.17 3.66 11.56
CA LEU A 44 13.22 2.57 11.79
C LEU A 44 12.11 2.55 10.72
N ILE A 45 11.54 3.71 10.39
CA ILE A 45 10.53 3.85 9.34
C ILE A 45 11.06 3.37 7.98
N MET A 46 12.30 3.72 7.60
CA MET A 46 12.89 3.27 6.34
C MET A 46 13.08 1.74 6.31
N SER A 47 13.48 1.13 7.42
CA SER A 47 13.63 -0.33 7.50
C SER A 47 12.30 -1.08 7.41
N ASP A 48 11.22 -0.54 8.00
CA ASP A 48 9.89 -1.16 7.93
C ASP A 48 9.29 -1.05 6.52
N ILE A 49 9.58 0.03 5.79
CA ILE A 49 9.20 0.21 4.38
C ILE A 49 9.86 -0.86 3.51
N ASP A 50 11.15 -1.11 3.69
CA ASP A 50 11.89 -2.13 2.92
C ASP A 50 11.37 -3.55 3.19
N VAL A 51 11.02 -3.84 4.45
CA VAL A 51 10.43 -5.13 4.84
C VAL A 51 9.06 -5.33 4.16
N LEU A 52 8.20 -4.31 4.19
CA LEU A 52 6.89 -4.37 3.54
C LEU A 52 7.00 -4.50 2.02
N ALA A 53 7.91 -3.76 1.38
CA ALA A 53 8.15 -3.85 -0.06
C ALA A 53 8.61 -5.26 -0.47
N LYS A 54 9.52 -5.86 0.30
CA LYS A 54 9.98 -7.23 0.08
C LYS A 54 8.86 -8.26 0.29
N MET A 55 8.02 -8.06 1.30
CA MET A 55 6.87 -8.91 1.56
C MET A 55 5.84 -8.82 0.41
N ARG A 56 5.58 -7.61 -0.08
CA ARG A 56 4.69 -7.35 -1.22
C ARG A 56 5.16 -8.06 -2.47
N SER A 57 6.44 -7.95 -2.82
CA SER A 57 7.02 -8.66 -3.98
C SER A 57 6.79 -10.17 -3.87
N ARG A 58 7.20 -10.77 -2.74
CA ARG A 58 7.05 -12.21 -2.50
C ARG A 58 5.60 -12.68 -2.52
N PHE A 59 4.68 -11.84 -2.05
CA PHE A 59 3.26 -12.13 -2.09
C PHE A 59 2.78 -12.29 -3.54
N TYR A 60 3.12 -11.33 -4.40
CA TYR A 60 2.71 -11.37 -5.81
C TYR A 60 3.39 -12.48 -6.60
N ASP A 61 4.67 -12.77 -6.33
CA ASP A 61 5.38 -13.89 -6.94
C ASP A 61 4.69 -15.24 -6.65
N ARG A 62 4.26 -15.43 -5.39
CA ARG A 62 3.54 -16.65 -4.98
C ARG A 62 2.12 -16.69 -5.50
N LEU A 63 1.46 -15.54 -5.56
CA LEU A 63 0.08 -15.46 -6.03
C LEU A 63 -0.01 -15.70 -7.54
N SER A 64 0.94 -15.17 -8.33
CA SER A 64 0.99 -15.42 -9.77
C SER A 64 1.24 -16.89 -10.09
N GLU A 65 2.14 -17.55 -9.36
CA GLU A 65 2.38 -19.00 -9.47
C GLU A 65 1.07 -19.79 -9.24
N CYS A 66 0.28 -19.42 -8.22
CA CYS A 66 -1.02 -20.03 -7.96
C CYS A 66 -2.08 -19.73 -9.04
N ILE A 67 -1.98 -18.58 -9.71
CA ILE A 67 -2.88 -18.19 -10.79
C ILE A 67 -2.58 -18.96 -12.07
N GLU A 68 -1.30 -19.10 -12.42
CA GLU A 68 -0.83 -19.81 -13.62
C GLU A 68 -1.20 -21.31 -13.60
N GLN A 69 -1.25 -21.91 -12.41
CA GLN A 69 -1.69 -23.29 -12.22
C GLN A 69 -3.21 -23.48 -12.42
N LYS A 70 -3.99 -22.40 -12.56
CA LYS A 70 -5.45 -22.43 -12.68
C LYS A 70 -5.90 -22.03 -14.09
N SER A 71 -7.12 -22.41 -14.43
CA SER A 71 -7.78 -21.92 -15.65
C SER A 71 -7.95 -20.39 -15.63
N SER A 72 -8.21 -19.80 -16.81
CA SER A 72 -8.45 -18.36 -16.99
C SER A 72 -9.62 -17.76 -16.17
N ASN A 73 -10.42 -18.59 -15.50
CA ASN A 73 -11.53 -18.17 -14.63
C ASN A 73 -11.07 -18.00 -13.18
N HIS A 74 -10.20 -17.02 -12.90
CA HIS A 74 -9.82 -16.67 -11.54
C HIS A 74 -10.55 -15.42 -11.01
N LEU A 75 -10.57 -15.27 -9.68
CA LEU A 75 -11.24 -14.16 -8.98
C LEU A 75 -10.50 -12.82 -9.11
N TYR A 76 -9.23 -12.85 -9.47
CA TYR A 76 -8.37 -11.68 -9.53
C TYR A 76 -8.58 -10.90 -10.83
N ILE A 77 -8.54 -9.58 -10.75
CA ILE A 77 -8.81 -8.67 -11.87
C ILE A 77 -7.60 -7.74 -11.94
N SER A 78 -6.81 -7.79 -13.01
CA SER A 78 -5.72 -6.83 -13.21
C SER A 78 -6.26 -5.41 -13.35
N ASP A 79 -5.44 -4.40 -13.05
CA ASP A 79 -5.83 -2.99 -13.19
C ASP A 79 -6.33 -2.66 -14.61
N GLY A 80 -5.66 -3.19 -15.64
CA GLY A 80 -6.11 -3.06 -17.03
C GLY A 80 -7.51 -3.63 -17.25
N LYS A 81 -7.76 -4.87 -16.79
CA LYS A 81 -9.08 -5.50 -16.92
C LYS A 81 -10.13 -4.80 -16.06
N TYR A 82 -9.74 -4.27 -14.91
CA TYR A 82 -10.62 -3.53 -14.01
C TYR A 82 -11.15 -2.26 -14.67
N LYS A 83 -10.25 -1.48 -15.31
CA LYS A 83 -10.62 -0.29 -16.09
C LYS A 83 -11.49 -0.62 -17.30
N GLU A 84 -11.19 -1.71 -18.01
CA GLU A 84 -12.04 -2.21 -19.09
C GLU A 84 -13.44 -2.55 -18.60
N LEU A 85 -13.58 -3.24 -17.46
CA LEU A 85 -14.89 -3.59 -16.89
C LEU A 85 -15.70 -2.36 -16.52
N ILE A 86 -15.07 -1.32 -15.98
CA ILE A 86 -15.75 -0.04 -15.71
C ILE A 86 -16.28 0.56 -17.02
N LYS A 87 -15.46 0.58 -18.07
CA LYS A 87 -15.89 1.07 -19.39
C LYS A 87 -17.06 0.24 -19.95
N GLU A 88 -16.94 -1.09 -19.96
CA GLU A 88 -17.96 -2.02 -20.46
C GLU A 88 -19.29 -1.87 -19.71
N VAL A 89 -19.26 -1.68 -18.39
CA VAL A 89 -20.47 -1.49 -17.57
C VAL A 89 -21.10 -0.12 -17.85
N ARG A 90 -20.30 0.93 -18.02
CA ARG A 90 -20.79 2.27 -18.38
C ARG A 90 -21.48 2.25 -19.75
N GLU A 91 -20.86 1.63 -20.74
CA GLU A 91 -21.44 1.44 -22.07
C GLU A 91 -22.73 0.60 -22.01
N ALA A 92 -22.74 -0.49 -21.22
CA ALA A 92 -23.93 -1.32 -21.04
C ALA A 92 -25.11 -0.60 -20.38
N LYS A 93 -24.83 0.40 -19.52
CA LYS A 93 -25.87 1.26 -18.93
C LYS A 93 -26.41 2.28 -19.94
N ALA A 94 -25.55 2.84 -20.78
CA ALA A 94 -25.92 3.84 -21.78
C ALA A 94 -26.69 3.26 -22.98
N GLU A 95 -26.48 1.97 -23.30
CA GLU A 95 -27.12 1.32 -24.43
C GLU A 95 -28.66 1.20 -24.24
N GLU A 96 -29.41 1.76 -25.19
CA GLU A 96 -30.87 1.66 -25.24
C GLU A 96 -31.32 0.21 -25.47
N LYS A 97 -30.69 -0.48 -26.45
CA LYS A 97 -31.01 -1.86 -26.82
C LYS A 97 -29.99 -2.84 -26.24
N LYS A 98 -30.31 -3.38 -25.07
CA LYS A 98 -29.44 -4.32 -24.37
C LYS A 98 -29.38 -5.69 -25.07
N LYS A 99 -28.19 -6.03 -25.55
CA LYS A 99 -27.78 -7.39 -25.96
C LYS A 99 -27.49 -8.28 -24.75
N THR A 100 -27.45 -9.58 -24.97
CA THR A 100 -27.14 -10.62 -23.95
C THR A 100 -25.86 -10.34 -23.16
N ILE A 101 -24.83 -9.78 -23.80
CA ILE A 101 -23.57 -9.42 -23.14
C ILE A 101 -23.76 -8.32 -22.08
N HIS A 102 -24.55 -7.29 -22.38
CA HIS A 102 -24.83 -6.19 -21.46
C HIS A 102 -25.57 -6.70 -20.22
N TYR A 103 -26.58 -7.56 -20.39
CA TYR A 103 -27.27 -8.20 -19.26
C TYR A 103 -26.32 -9.02 -18.38
N ARG A 104 -25.41 -9.81 -18.99
CA ARG A 104 -24.42 -10.59 -18.24
C ARG A 104 -23.47 -9.70 -17.44
N ARG A 105 -23.10 -8.53 -17.97
CA ARG A 105 -22.25 -7.56 -17.27
C ARG A 105 -22.97 -6.91 -16.10
N LEU A 106 -24.14 -6.33 -16.35
CA LEU A 106 -24.94 -5.63 -15.35
C LEU A 106 -25.42 -6.55 -14.22
N LYS A 107 -25.56 -7.86 -14.48
CA LYS A 107 -25.87 -8.85 -13.44
C LYS A 107 -24.71 -9.09 -12.47
N ARG A 108 -23.46 -8.92 -12.92
CA ARG A 108 -22.26 -9.23 -12.12
C ARG A 108 -21.62 -7.99 -11.52
N PHE A 109 -21.71 -6.87 -12.23
CA PHE A 109 -20.95 -5.67 -11.93
C PHE A 109 -21.84 -4.44 -12.00
N ASP A 110 -21.57 -3.52 -11.10
CA ASP A 110 -22.12 -2.19 -11.10
C ASP A 110 -20.99 -1.18 -10.78
N ILE A 111 -21.23 0.11 -10.98
CA ILE A 111 -20.26 1.18 -10.74
C ILE A 111 -20.83 2.15 -9.71
N MET A 112 -19.98 2.54 -8.76
CA MET A 112 -20.24 3.62 -7.82
C MET A 112 -19.07 4.59 -7.82
N THR A 113 -19.38 5.89 -7.90
CA THR A 113 -18.37 6.94 -7.84
C THR A 113 -18.11 7.31 -6.39
N VAL A 114 -16.85 7.21 -5.95
CA VAL A 114 -16.37 7.57 -4.61
C VAL A 114 -15.16 8.47 -4.80
N ASP A 115 -15.16 9.66 -4.18
CA ASP A 115 -14.06 10.63 -4.27
C ASP A 115 -13.64 10.96 -5.72
N ASN A 116 -14.63 11.16 -6.60
CA ASN A 116 -14.46 11.39 -8.04
C ASN A 116 -13.77 10.25 -8.82
N GLN A 117 -13.69 9.05 -8.23
CA GLN A 117 -13.18 7.85 -8.87
C GLN A 117 -14.27 6.79 -8.96
N ASP A 118 -14.41 6.20 -10.15
CA ASP A 118 -15.35 5.11 -10.36
C ASP A 118 -14.78 3.80 -9.79
N LYS A 119 -15.54 3.18 -8.90
CA LYS A 119 -15.22 1.88 -8.32
C LYS A 119 -16.21 0.83 -8.76
N LEU A 120 -15.68 -0.35 -9.08
CA LEU A 120 -16.45 -1.52 -9.46
C LEU A 120 -17.03 -2.16 -8.19
N ILE A 121 -18.34 -2.35 -8.18
CA ILE A 121 -19.08 -2.92 -7.05
C ILE A 121 -19.95 -4.11 -7.49
N VAL A 122 -20.39 -4.90 -6.52
CA VAL A 122 -21.46 -5.87 -6.73
C VAL A 122 -22.79 -5.11 -6.83
N PRO A 123 -23.65 -5.40 -7.83
CA PRO A 123 -24.96 -4.79 -7.94
C PRO A 123 -25.75 -4.91 -6.63
N ILE A 124 -26.31 -3.79 -6.16
CA ILE A 124 -27.07 -3.72 -4.91
C ILE A 124 -28.49 -4.20 -5.19
N ALA A 125 -28.84 -5.40 -4.73
CA ALA A 125 -30.16 -6.00 -4.96
C ALA A 125 -31.21 -5.56 -3.93
N THR A 126 -30.80 -5.18 -2.72
CA THR A 126 -31.69 -4.83 -1.62
C THR A 126 -31.26 -3.50 -1.02
N GLU A 127 -32.23 -2.61 -0.82
CA GLU A 127 -32.00 -1.34 -0.13
C GLU A 127 -31.49 -1.61 1.30
N GLY A 128 -30.37 -1.00 1.66
CA GLY A 128 -29.71 -1.19 2.95
C GLY A 128 -28.66 -2.31 3.00
N ALA A 129 -28.42 -3.05 1.91
CA ALA A 129 -27.31 -3.99 1.84
C ALA A 129 -25.95 -3.26 1.81
N SER A 130 -24.95 -3.82 2.50
CA SER A 130 -23.57 -3.30 2.46
C SER A 130 -23.00 -3.38 1.05
N VAL A 131 -22.37 -2.29 0.61
CA VAL A 131 -21.72 -2.22 -0.70
C VAL A 131 -20.44 -3.05 -0.68
N LEU A 132 -20.35 -4.01 -1.60
CA LEU A 132 -19.15 -4.84 -1.79
C LEU A 132 -18.37 -4.36 -3.01
N TYR A 133 -17.12 -3.98 -2.81
CA TYR A 133 -16.20 -3.52 -3.84
C TYR A 133 -15.38 -4.68 -4.43
N TYR A 134 -15.00 -4.54 -5.70
CA TYR A 134 -13.94 -5.33 -6.29
C TYR A 134 -12.59 -4.60 -6.13
N VAL A 135 -11.56 -5.35 -5.77
CA VAL A 135 -10.19 -4.85 -5.61
C VAL A 135 -9.37 -5.24 -6.84
N PRO A 136 -8.61 -4.32 -7.46
CA PRO A 136 -7.66 -4.68 -8.50
C PRO A 136 -6.52 -5.53 -7.91
N TYR A 137 -5.92 -6.38 -8.73
CA TYR A 137 -4.87 -7.31 -8.32
C TYR A 137 -3.72 -6.61 -7.60
N GLU A 138 -3.32 -5.46 -8.10
CA GLU A 138 -2.20 -4.63 -7.69
C GLU A 138 -2.41 -3.97 -6.30
N GLU A 139 -3.66 -3.86 -5.85
CA GLU A 139 -4.04 -3.33 -4.53
C GLU A 139 -4.39 -4.44 -3.52
N LEU A 140 -4.46 -5.70 -3.96
CA LEU A 140 -4.89 -6.81 -3.13
C LEU A 140 -4.01 -7.02 -1.89
N PHE A 141 -2.70 -6.81 -2.02
CA PHE A 141 -1.77 -6.90 -0.89
C PHE A 141 -2.10 -5.87 0.19
N ASP A 142 -2.32 -4.61 -0.21
CA ASP A 142 -2.58 -3.51 0.72
C ASP A 142 -3.87 -3.75 1.49
N VAL A 143 -4.93 -4.17 0.80
CA VAL A 143 -6.22 -4.51 1.44
C VAL A 143 -6.05 -5.62 2.48
N ILE A 144 -5.32 -6.68 2.16
CA ILE A 144 -5.09 -7.78 3.11
C ILE A 144 -4.21 -7.31 4.27
N ASN A 145 -3.18 -6.51 3.99
CA ASN A 145 -2.25 -5.98 4.99
C ASN A 145 -2.95 -5.06 6.00
N GLU A 146 -3.71 -4.08 5.52
CA GLU A 146 -4.50 -3.17 6.35
C GLU A 146 -5.51 -3.94 7.21
N THR A 147 -6.21 -4.90 6.60
CA THR A 147 -7.17 -5.74 7.34
C THR A 147 -6.47 -6.58 8.39
N HIS A 148 -5.31 -7.17 8.06
CA HIS A 148 -4.54 -7.99 8.98
C HIS A 148 -4.06 -7.21 10.22
N ILE A 149 -3.60 -5.98 10.00
CA ILE A 149 -3.19 -5.05 11.05
C ILE A 149 -4.41 -4.63 11.89
N SER A 150 -5.54 -4.29 11.26
CA SER A 150 -6.74 -3.82 11.97
C SER A 150 -7.34 -4.88 12.89
N VAL A 151 -7.27 -6.16 12.51
CA VAL A 151 -7.71 -7.28 13.38
C VAL A 151 -6.65 -7.74 14.39
N GLY A 152 -5.49 -7.06 14.45
CA GLY A 152 -4.41 -7.33 15.40
C GLY A 152 -3.70 -8.65 15.13
N HIS A 153 -3.17 -8.83 13.91
CA HIS A 153 -2.56 -10.08 13.45
C HIS A 153 -3.49 -11.30 13.57
N GLY A 154 -4.78 -11.09 13.28
CA GLY A 154 -5.78 -12.15 13.27
C GLY A 154 -5.49 -13.22 12.21
N GLY A 155 -5.89 -14.46 12.49
CA GLY A 155 -5.75 -15.58 11.54
C GLY A 155 -6.72 -15.49 10.35
N ARG A 156 -6.61 -16.46 9.44
CA ARG A 156 -7.34 -16.50 8.15
C ARG A 156 -8.81 -16.14 8.25
N ASN A 157 -9.54 -16.80 9.15
CA ASN A 157 -10.99 -16.62 9.25
C ASN A 157 -11.39 -15.22 9.72
N ARG A 158 -10.59 -14.58 10.60
CA ARG A 158 -10.84 -13.20 11.06
C ARG A 158 -10.60 -12.20 9.95
N ILE A 159 -9.52 -12.37 9.18
CA ILE A 159 -9.23 -11.53 8.02
C ILE A 159 -10.34 -11.65 6.97
N LEU A 160 -10.76 -12.88 6.63
CA LEU A 160 -11.83 -13.09 5.64
C LEU A 160 -13.17 -12.52 6.09
N ALA A 161 -13.50 -12.63 7.38
CA ALA A 161 -14.73 -12.06 7.93
C ALA A 161 -14.71 -10.52 7.86
N GLU A 162 -13.58 -9.89 8.16
CA GLU A 162 -13.47 -8.43 8.13
C GLU A 162 -13.38 -7.89 6.70
N ALA A 163 -12.47 -8.43 5.88
CA ALA A 163 -12.32 -8.03 4.48
C ALA A 163 -13.60 -8.32 3.67
N GLY A 164 -14.28 -9.44 3.94
CA GLY A 164 -15.49 -9.85 3.23
C GLY A 164 -16.71 -8.94 3.46
N ARG A 165 -16.68 -8.07 4.47
CA ARG A 165 -17.70 -7.03 4.68
C ARG A 165 -17.64 -5.91 3.64
N LYS A 166 -16.46 -5.69 3.06
CA LYS A 166 -16.17 -4.58 2.14
C LYS A 166 -15.76 -5.05 0.75
N TYR A 167 -15.11 -6.21 0.62
CA TYR A 167 -14.49 -6.63 -0.62
C TYR A 167 -15.00 -8.00 -1.08
N LYS A 168 -15.36 -8.11 -2.36
CA LYS A 168 -15.93 -9.33 -2.91
C LYS A 168 -14.91 -10.38 -3.32
N ASN A 169 -13.73 -9.96 -3.80
CA ASN A 169 -12.75 -10.82 -4.46
C ASN A 169 -11.49 -11.09 -3.61
N VAL A 170 -11.54 -10.84 -2.30
CA VAL A 170 -10.48 -11.30 -1.37
C VAL A 170 -10.68 -12.80 -1.12
N SER A 171 -9.72 -13.61 -1.57
CA SER A 171 -9.80 -15.06 -1.50
C SER A 171 -9.08 -15.63 -0.27
N SER A 172 -9.50 -16.81 0.19
CA SER A 172 -8.81 -17.57 1.24
C SER A 172 -7.36 -17.89 0.89
N GLU A 173 -7.09 -18.10 -0.40
CA GLU A 173 -5.76 -18.42 -0.92
C GLU A 173 -4.80 -17.24 -0.77
N ALA A 174 -5.20 -16.05 -1.22
CA ALA A 174 -4.41 -14.83 -1.07
C ALA A 174 -4.11 -14.56 0.41
N VAL A 175 -5.12 -14.67 1.28
CA VAL A 175 -4.94 -14.48 2.74
C VAL A 175 -3.94 -15.50 3.33
N LEU A 176 -3.99 -16.76 2.90
CA LEU A 176 -3.05 -17.78 3.37
C LEU A 176 -1.61 -17.52 2.91
N ILE A 177 -1.42 -17.10 1.66
CA ILE A 177 -0.10 -16.71 1.14
C ILE A 177 0.44 -15.55 1.97
N TYR A 178 -0.36 -14.52 2.20
CA TYR A 178 0.02 -13.37 3.03
C TYR A 178 0.42 -13.79 4.45
N LEU A 179 -0.39 -14.63 5.12
CA LEU A 179 -0.11 -15.07 6.50
C LEU A 179 1.20 -15.86 6.66
N ARG A 180 1.63 -16.59 5.62
CA ARG A 180 2.92 -17.29 5.61
C ARG A 180 4.11 -16.34 5.50
N LEU A 181 3.89 -15.14 4.95
CA LEU A 181 4.92 -14.13 4.73
C LEU A 181 5.02 -13.13 5.89
N CYS A 182 4.00 -13.04 6.75
CA CYS A 182 4.01 -12.15 7.91
C CYS A 182 4.94 -12.68 9.00
N GLU A 183 6.02 -11.95 9.31
CA GLU A 183 7.03 -12.38 10.29
C GLU A 183 6.47 -12.62 11.70
N ALA A 184 5.57 -11.75 12.17
CA ALA A 184 4.96 -11.88 13.48
C ALA A 184 4.14 -13.17 13.59
N CYS A 185 3.38 -13.50 12.53
CA CYS A 185 2.60 -14.73 12.45
C CYS A 185 3.50 -15.96 12.30
N GLU A 186 4.55 -15.86 11.49
CA GLU A 186 5.49 -16.96 11.23
C GLU A 186 6.25 -17.36 12.51
N LYS A 187 6.76 -16.39 13.28
CA LYS A 187 7.45 -16.62 14.57
C LYS A 187 6.53 -17.34 15.56
N LYS A 188 5.25 -16.92 15.64
CA LYS A 188 4.24 -17.57 16.47
C LYS A 188 4.02 -19.02 16.06
N GLN A 189 3.84 -19.30 14.77
CA GLN A 189 3.66 -20.67 14.27
C GLN A 189 4.85 -21.58 14.61
N LYS A 190 6.08 -21.14 14.33
CA LYS A 190 7.31 -21.90 14.64
C LYS A 190 7.45 -22.22 16.13
N SER A 191 7.11 -21.27 17.01
CA SER A 191 7.15 -21.49 18.47
C SER A 191 6.12 -22.51 18.96
N THR A 192 4.98 -22.62 18.27
CA THR A 192 3.89 -23.53 18.66
C THR A 192 4.20 -24.96 18.20
N THR A 193 4.75 -25.11 16.99
CA THR A 193 5.19 -26.40 16.47
C THR A 193 6.26 -27.04 17.37
N LYS A 194 7.22 -26.27 17.87
CA LYS A 194 8.29 -26.79 18.77
C LYS A 194 7.76 -27.32 20.11
N LYS A 195 6.64 -26.81 20.61
CA LYS A 195 6.02 -27.28 21.86
C LYS A 195 5.25 -28.61 21.70
N ASN A 196 4.84 -28.96 20.48
CA ASN A 196 4.10 -30.20 20.23
C ASN A 196 5.01 -31.43 20.06
N TYR A 197 6.34 -31.24 20.05
CA TYR A 197 7.36 -32.29 19.95
C TYR A 197 8.19 -32.45 21.24
N LEU A 198 7.79 -31.78 22.32
CA LEU A 198 8.39 -31.86 23.66
C LEU A 198 7.31 -32.33 24.65
#